data_AF-A0A2M7JN18-F1
#
_entry.id   AF-A0A2M7JN18-F1
#
_cell.length_a   1.000
_cell.length_b   1.000
_cell.length_c   1.000
_cell.angle_alpha   90.00
_cell.angle_beta   90.00
_cell.angle_gamma   90.00
#
_symmetry.space_group_name_H-M   'P 1'
#
loop_
_entity.id
_entity.type
_entity.pdbx_description
1 polymer ?
#
loop_
_entity_poly.entity_id
_entity_poly.type
_entity_poly.pdbx_seq_one_letter_code
_entity_poly.pdbx_strand_id
1 'polypeptide(L)'
;MTIPQTITGQKTDFELLLRRLREAIIRNDQPERAIAILKRRETLLQLSPEQCLEWSRLAQMSGEMDIALDSLAYVNDKQPDMDQAWIEHWELLNLLGKGKEAASLRARALTLRPDLAVSLIRPVEGPEPEEQDFVVDEPFFRSKREEELILRYMQVFQGREDCFARQWADKQAKTSGYVPVRKPITPTEIREHLSGLKTYGIYLLQTDSRVRVGVLDADLKIVKGKDTSGTVIGQARRERDYLLERTVALAREDGLEPIVEFSGGKGYHFWFAFEEPQEAARVRGALGRIAQRLKGDLSFFQLEVFPKQDKLAGKGFGNLVKLPLGIHRAAGKPSYFLPRAEGGIWQQLESLKGLKYSTLCAGPARDTASKVLLHPRQSEWLAPFAELKLLIEKCPALGRIIMACRNSKSLGVREEKILFSTIGFLKRGKTLTHALMQNIPEYNPHLVDYRLSMQRGTPLGCRKIHSLLNLSMDFCDFVNPAPYPHPLLHFPEWSADQGQGRAERVSNLQGALDQLRQCISTVIRFLPDGKQSAFSQENPGDRAEEKLQETISNQIS
;
A
#
# COMPACT_ATOMS: atom_id res chain seq x y z
N MET A 1 50.54 -59.27 -53.24
CA MET A 1 49.31 -58.86 -52.55
C MET A 1 49.65 -58.72 -51.07
N THR A 2 50.03 -57.51 -50.68
CA THR A 2 50.42 -57.16 -49.32
C THR A 2 49.46 -56.05 -48.91
N ILE A 3 48.50 -56.41 -48.07
CA ILE A 3 47.42 -55.54 -47.60
C ILE A 3 48.05 -54.51 -46.65
N PRO A 4 47.83 -53.20 -46.85
CA PRO A 4 48.44 -52.17 -46.02
C PRO A 4 47.78 -52.09 -44.66
N GLN A 5 48.61 -51.69 -43.70
CA GLN A 5 48.40 -51.62 -42.28
C GLN A 5 47.18 -50.77 -41.88
N THR A 6 46.49 -51.29 -40.86
CA THR A 6 45.45 -50.66 -40.05
C THR A 6 45.72 -49.19 -39.73
N ILE A 7 44.80 -48.33 -40.15
CA ILE A 7 44.68 -46.94 -39.68
C ILE A 7 44.30 -46.99 -38.20
N THR A 8 45.26 -46.63 -37.36
CA THR A 8 45.11 -46.41 -35.92
C THR A 8 44.05 -45.33 -35.68
N GLY A 9 43.01 -45.67 -34.91
CA GLY A 9 41.93 -44.75 -34.56
C GLY A 9 42.47 -43.50 -33.89
N GLN A 10 42.12 -42.33 -34.44
CA GLN A 10 42.43 -41.03 -33.84
C GLN A 10 41.80 -40.97 -32.44
N LYS A 11 42.64 -41.11 -31.42
CA LYS A 11 42.25 -40.86 -30.02
C LYS A 11 41.81 -39.40 -29.94
N THR A 12 40.55 -39.15 -29.62
CA THR A 12 40.04 -37.78 -29.47
C THR A 12 40.87 -37.07 -28.41
N ASP A 13 41.50 -35.97 -28.78
CA ASP A 13 42.31 -35.17 -27.87
C ASP A 13 41.38 -34.31 -26.99
N PHE A 14 40.98 -34.89 -25.85
CA PHE A 14 40.10 -34.23 -24.89
C PHE A 14 40.76 -33.04 -24.21
N GLU A 15 42.09 -33.00 -24.13
CA GLU A 15 42.83 -31.86 -23.59
C GLU A 15 42.68 -30.65 -24.52
N LEU A 16 42.84 -30.87 -25.83
CA LEU A 16 42.60 -29.84 -26.83
C LEU A 16 41.13 -29.39 -26.86
N LEU A 17 40.18 -30.31 -26.65
CA LEU A 17 38.76 -30.00 -26.59
C LEU A 17 38.45 -29.08 -25.40
N LEU A 18 38.88 -29.46 -24.19
CA LEU A 18 38.67 -28.69 -22.96
C LEU A 18 39.31 -27.31 -23.06
N ARG A 19 40.55 -27.21 -23.56
CA ARG A 19 41.22 -25.92 -23.79
C ARG A 19 40.43 -25.02 -24.73
N ARG A 20 39.92 -25.55 -25.84
CA ARG A 20 39.12 -24.78 -26.80
C ARG A 20 37.77 -24.37 -26.23
N LEU A 21 37.11 -25.24 -25.48
CA LEU A 21 35.86 -24.91 -24.79
C LEU A 21 36.09 -23.79 -23.77
N ARG A 22 37.17 -23.88 -22.98
CA ARG A 22 37.57 -22.87 -22.00
C ARG A 22 37.81 -21.52 -22.67
N GLU A 23 38.59 -21.48 -23.75
CA GLU A 23 38.84 -20.25 -24.51
C GLU A 23 37.55 -19.66 -25.11
N ALA A 24 36.69 -20.50 -25.69
CA ALA A 24 35.43 -20.07 -26.28
C ALA A 24 34.47 -19.49 -25.23
N ILE A 25 34.34 -20.15 -24.07
CA ILE A 25 33.47 -19.68 -22.96
C ILE A 25 34.00 -18.38 -22.37
N ILE A 26 35.32 -18.28 -22.10
CA ILE A 26 35.92 -17.05 -21.55
C ILE A 26 35.80 -15.87 -22.50
N ARG A 27 35.97 -16.08 -23.81
CA ARG A 27 35.86 -15.02 -24.84
C ARG A 27 34.43 -14.75 -25.27
N ASN A 28 33.46 -15.52 -24.75
CA ASN A 28 32.07 -15.52 -25.18
C ASN A 28 31.91 -15.70 -26.71
N ASP A 29 32.77 -16.54 -27.30
CA ASP A 29 32.80 -16.83 -28.73
C ASP A 29 31.96 -18.07 -29.04
N GLN A 30 30.87 -17.89 -29.79
CA GLN A 30 29.88 -18.93 -30.12
C GLN A 30 29.35 -19.71 -28.88
N PRO A 31 28.73 -19.02 -27.89
CA PRO A 31 28.32 -19.64 -26.63
C PRO A 31 27.33 -20.81 -26.82
N GLU A 32 26.43 -20.71 -27.80
CA GLU A 32 25.46 -21.78 -28.11
C GLU A 32 26.16 -23.08 -28.54
N ARG A 33 27.28 -22.98 -29.27
CA ARG A 33 28.04 -24.13 -29.72
C ARG A 33 28.81 -24.77 -28.56
N ALA A 34 29.36 -23.97 -27.66
CA ALA A 34 30.02 -24.46 -26.45
C ALA A 34 29.02 -25.20 -25.54
N ILE A 35 27.84 -24.61 -25.31
CA ILE A 35 26.73 -25.25 -24.56
C ILE A 35 26.28 -26.55 -25.22
N ALA A 36 26.14 -26.58 -26.55
CA ALA A 36 25.75 -27.78 -27.29
C ALA A 36 26.77 -28.93 -27.16
N ILE A 37 28.05 -28.61 -26.95
CA ILE A 37 29.09 -29.61 -26.66
C ILE A 37 28.98 -30.08 -25.21
N LEU A 38 28.80 -29.16 -24.25
CA LEU A 38 28.64 -29.48 -22.82
C LEU A 38 27.44 -30.39 -22.54
N LYS A 39 26.37 -30.29 -23.35
CA LYS A 39 25.18 -31.15 -23.28
C LYS A 39 25.40 -32.60 -23.75
N ARG A 40 26.53 -32.92 -24.37
CA ARG A 40 26.83 -34.29 -24.87
C ARG A 40 27.34 -35.17 -23.76
N ARG A 41 26.42 -35.87 -23.09
CA ARG A 41 26.74 -36.82 -22.01
C ARG A 41 27.77 -37.88 -22.43
N GLU A 42 27.71 -38.36 -23.67
CA GLU A 42 28.68 -39.34 -24.21
C GLU A 42 30.14 -38.84 -24.16
N THR A 43 30.34 -37.52 -24.27
CA THR A 43 31.66 -36.91 -24.16
C THR A 43 32.13 -36.92 -22.70
N LEU A 44 31.28 -36.50 -21.77
CA LEU A 44 31.55 -36.55 -20.32
C LEU A 44 31.97 -37.96 -19.86
N LEU A 45 31.29 -39.00 -20.33
CA LEU A 45 31.58 -40.39 -19.96
C LEU A 45 32.97 -40.89 -20.38
N GLN A 46 33.60 -40.24 -21.35
CA GLN A 46 34.93 -40.59 -21.88
C GLN A 46 36.08 -39.79 -21.26
N LEU A 47 35.77 -38.76 -20.47
CA LEU A 47 36.76 -37.92 -19.80
C LEU A 47 37.34 -38.62 -18.57
N SER A 48 38.59 -38.26 -18.21
CA SER A 48 39.12 -38.63 -16.90
C SER A 48 38.34 -37.92 -15.78
N PRO A 49 38.39 -38.42 -14.53
CA PRO A 49 37.77 -37.74 -13.39
C PRO A 49 38.21 -36.28 -13.21
N GLU A 50 39.49 -35.97 -13.43
CA GLU A 50 40.01 -34.59 -13.39
C GLU A 50 39.44 -33.73 -14.52
N GLN A 51 39.32 -34.31 -15.72
CA GLN A 51 38.71 -33.65 -16.88
C GLN A 51 37.21 -33.43 -16.69
N CYS A 52 36.52 -34.32 -15.97
CA CYS A 52 35.12 -34.14 -15.59
C CYS A 52 34.93 -32.98 -14.59
N LEU A 53 35.88 -32.77 -13.67
CA LEU A 53 35.86 -31.58 -12.80
C LEU A 53 36.00 -30.30 -13.61
N GLU A 54 36.91 -30.28 -14.58
CA GLU A 54 37.03 -29.15 -15.49
C GLU A 54 35.73 -28.95 -16.29
N TRP A 55 35.15 -30.03 -16.82
CA TRP A 55 33.88 -29.99 -17.54
C TRP A 55 32.75 -29.39 -16.70
N SER A 56 32.67 -29.76 -15.42
CA SER A 56 31.71 -29.16 -14.47
C SER A 56 31.90 -27.65 -14.33
N ARG A 57 33.14 -27.19 -14.13
CA ARG A 57 33.46 -25.76 -13.98
C ARG A 57 33.13 -24.98 -15.25
N LEU A 58 33.41 -25.53 -16.43
CA LEU A 58 33.03 -24.94 -17.72
C LEU A 58 31.50 -24.83 -17.88
N ALA A 59 30.74 -25.83 -17.40
CA ALA A 59 29.29 -25.78 -17.37
C ALA A 59 28.76 -24.68 -16.43
N GLN A 60 29.36 -24.51 -15.25
CA GLN A 60 29.03 -23.40 -14.34
C GLN A 60 29.29 -22.04 -15.00
N MET A 61 30.45 -21.86 -15.65
CA MET A 61 30.79 -20.63 -16.38
C MET A 61 29.81 -20.31 -17.51
N SER A 62 29.18 -21.34 -18.10
CA SER A 62 28.19 -21.20 -19.17
C SER A 62 26.75 -21.07 -18.67
N GLY A 63 26.52 -21.05 -17.35
CA GLY A 63 25.18 -20.97 -16.75
C GLY A 63 24.41 -22.29 -16.70
N GLU A 64 25.01 -23.41 -17.10
CA GLU A 64 24.36 -24.73 -17.22
C GLU A 64 24.56 -25.56 -15.94
N MET A 65 23.90 -25.13 -14.87
CA MET A 65 24.10 -25.67 -13.51
C MET A 65 23.68 -27.14 -13.35
N ASP A 66 22.68 -27.60 -14.08
CA ASP A 66 22.26 -29.01 -14.04
C ASP A 66 23.30 -29.95 -14.66
N ILE A 67 24.02 -29.49 -15.70
CA ILE A 67 25.13 -30.24 -16.32
C ILE A 67 26.32 -30.30 -15.36
N ALA A 68 26.61 -29.20 -14.66
CA ALA A 68 27.66 -29.17 -13.65
C ALA A 68 27.38 -30.16 -12.50
N LEU A 69 26.14 -30.19 -12.00
CA LEU A 69 25.71 -31.14 -10.97
C LEU A 69 25.78 -32.61 -11.45
N ASP A 70 25.29 -32.92 -12.67
CA ASP A 70 25.38 -34.29 -13.23
C ASP A 70 26.85 -34.72 -13.41
N SER A 71 27.71 -33.81 -13.84
CA SER A 71 29.15 -34.06 -14.00
C SER A 71 29.82 -34.38 -12.66
N LEU A 72 29.52 -33.61 -11.61
CA LEU A 72 30.07 -33.82 -10.27
C LEU A 72 29.52 -35.11 -9.62
N ALA A 73 28.23 -35.38 -9.79
CA ALA A 73 27.62 -36.63 -9.34
C ALA A 73 28.29 -37.85 -10.00
N TYR A 74 28.56 -37.76 -11.30
CA TYR A 74 29.28 -38.81 -12.05
C TYR A 74 30.69 -39.04 -11.51
N VAL A 75 31.46 -37.98 -11.20
CA VAL A 75 32.80 -38.12 -10.62
C VAL A 75 32.76 -38.75 -9.24
N ASN A 76 31.81 -38.35 -8.38
CA ASN A 76 31.67 -38.96 -7.06
C ASN A 76 31.36 -40.45 -7.12
N ASP A 77 30.59 -40.89 -8.13
CA ASP A 77 30.25 -42.29 -8.32
C ASP A 77 31.41 -43.09 -8.94
N LYS A 78 32.20 -42.47 -9.83
CA LYS A 78 33.33 -43.12 -10.53
C LYS A 78 34.62 -43.18 -9.73
N GLN A 79 34.93 -42.13 -8.96
CA GLN A 79 36.12 -42.06 -8.12
C GLN A 79 35.75 -41.45 -6.76
N PRO A 80 35.16 -42.25 -5.84
CA PRO A 80 34.77 -41.79 -4.51
C PRO A 80 35.94 -41.24 -3.67
N ASP A 81 37.18 -41.64 -3.97
CA ASP A 81 38.39 -41.21 -3.28
C ASP A 81 38.84 -39.78 -3.65
N MET A 82 38.23 -39.17 -4.68
CA MET A 82 38.55 -37.80 -5.08
C MET A 82 37.80 -36.78 -4.21
N ASP A 83 38.43 -36.35 -3.12
CA ASP A 83 37.87 -35.38 -2.17
C ASP A 83 37.34 -34.10 -2.82
N GLN A 84 38.12 -33.56 -3.76
CA GLN A 84 37.82 -32.34 -4.47
C GLN A 84 36.45 -32.37 -5.16
N ALA A 85 36.06 -33.53 -5.71
CA ALA A 85 34.78 -33.69 -6.38
C ALA A 85 33.59 -33.61 -5.43
N TRP A 86 33.72 -34.17 -4.22
CA TRP A 86 32.67 -34.11 -3.19
C TRP A 86 32.53 -32.71 -2.62
N ILE A 87 33.65 -32.00 -2.43
CA ILE A 87 33.67 -30.61 -1.97
C ILE A 87 32.97 -29.72 -2.99
N GLU A 88 33.39 -29.74 -4.26
CA GLU A 88 32.78 -28.89 -5.30
C GLU A 88 31.30 -29.20 -5.53
N HIS A 89 30.89 -30.46 -5.42
CA HIS A 89 29.48 -30.85 -5.52
C HIS A 89 28.66 -30.30 -4.36
N TRP A 90 29.17 -30.45 -3.14
CA TRP A 90 28.52 -29.94 -1.95
C TRP A 90 28.43 -28.41 -1.97
N GLU A 91 29.51 -27.71 -2.35
CA GLU A 91 29.54 -26.25 -2.52
C GLU A 91 28.51 -25.77 -3.56
N LEU A 92 28.47 -26.41 -4.73
CA LEU A 92 27.53 -26.02 -5.79
C LEU A 92 26.06 -26.24 -5.36
N LEU A 93 25.75 -27.33 -4.66
CA LEU A 93 24.40 -27.57 -4.13
C LEU A 93 23.97 -26.50 -3.13
N ASN A 94 24.88 -26.05 -2.25
CA ASN A 94 24.59 -24.98 -1.31
C ASN A 94 24.43 -23.63 -2.01
N LEU A 95 25.29 -23.32 -2.98
CA LEU A 95 25.18 -22.09 -3.79
C LEU A 95 23.82 -22.00 -4.49
N LEU A 96 23.26 -23.13 -4.93
CA LEU A 96 21.96 -23.22 -5.59
C LEU A 96 20.77 -23.32 -4.62
N GLY A 97 21.01 -23.28 -3.30
CA GLY A 97 19.96 -23.43 -2.27
C GLY A 97 19.32 -24.82 -2.20
N LYS A 98 19.96 -25.85 -2.79
CA LYS A 98 19.49 -27.25 -2.84
C LYS A 98 19.89 -28.02 -1.57
N GLY A 99 19.45 -27.53 -0.41
CA GLY A 99 19.89 -28.03 0.90
C GLY A 99 19.51 -29.49 1.20
N LYS A 100 18.40 -30.00 0.64
CA LYS A 100 17.99 -31.41 0.81
C LYS A 100 18.92 -32.35 0.04
N GLU A 101 19.33 -31.95 -1.14
CA GLU A 101 20.27 -32.65 -2.00
C GLU A 101 21.69 -32.60 -1.40
N ALA A 102 22.12 -31.46 -0.85
CA ALA A 102 23.39 -31.33 -0.14
C ALA A 102 23.43 -32.25 1.10
N ALA A 103 22.34 -32.33 1.86
CA ALA A 103 22.21 -33.25 2.99
C ALA A 103 22.26 -34.72 2.54
N SER A 104 21.60 -35.05 1.42
CA SER A 104 21.62 -36.40 0.84
C SER A 104 23.01 -36.77 0.33
N LEU A 105 23.72 -35.84 -0.32
CA LEU A 105 25.10 -36.02 -0.77
C LEU A 105 26.03 -36.26 0.42
N ARG A 106 25.88 -35.48 1.50
CA ARG A 106 26.64 -35.67 2.73
C ARG A 106 26.37 -37.04 3.38
N ALA A 107 25.12 -37.48 3.42
CA ALA A 107 24.77 -38.82 3.92
C ALA A 107 25.44 -39.92 3.08
N ARG A 108 25.52 -39.72 1.76
CA ARG A 108 26.26 -40.61 0.86
C ARG A 108 27.76 -40.58 1.12
N ALA A 109 28.32 -39.38 1.33
CA ALA A 109 29.73 -39.20 1.69
C ALA A 109 30.06 -39.82 3.06
N LEU A 110 29.17 -39.78 4.05
CA LEU A 110 29.37 -40.44 5.36
C LEU A 110 29.60 -41.95 5.22
N THR A 111 29.02 -42.56 4.20
CA THR A 111 29.16 -44.00 3.95
C THR A 111 30.48 -44.33 3.25
N LEU A 112 30.92 -43.48 2.33
CA LEU A 112 32.07 -43.75 1.45
C LEU A 112 33.36 -43.06 1.91
N ARG A 113 33.27 -41.88 2.53
CA ARG A 113 34.35 -40.99 2.97
C ARG A 113 33.99 -40.29 4.30
N PRO A 114 33.95 -41.03 5.43
CA PRO A 114 33.52 -40.49 6.73
C PRO A 114 34.30 -39.25 7.16
N ASP A 115 35.64 -39.26 6.98
CA ASP A 115 36.51 -38.15 7.38
C ASP A 115 36.24 -36.87 6.58
N LEU A 116 35.94 -37.00 5.28
CA LEU A 116 35.55 -35.88 4.43
C LEU A 116 34.13 -35.41 4.73
N ALA A 117 33.20 -36.32 5.00
CA ALA A 117 31.81 -35.95 5.28
C ALA A 117 31.66 -35.12 6.57
N VAL A 118 32.64 -35.20 7.47
CA VAL A 118 32.80 -34.31 8.62
C VAL A 118 33.31 -32.92 8.21
N SER A 119 34.14 -32.78 7.16
CA SER A 119 34.55 -31.47 6.66
C SER A 119 33.47 -30.78 5.81
N LEU A 120 32.55 -31.54 5.20
CA LEU A 120 31.33 -31.05 4.52
C LEU A 120 30.23 -30.59 5.51
N ILE A 121 30.62 -30.00 6.64
CA ILE A 121 29.75 -29.48 7.70
C ILE A 121 29.57 -27.95 7.63
N ARG A 122 30.44 -27.22 6.92
CA ARG A 122 30.46 -25.74 6.96
C ARG A 122 29.45 -25.11 6.00
N PRO A 123 28.29 -24.59 6.42
CA PRO A 123 27.47 -23.75 5.54
C PRO A 123 28.32 -22.57 5.05
N VAL A 124 28.20 -22.23 3.76
CA VAL A 124 28.77 -21.01 3.19
C VAL A 124 28.28 -19.84 4.02
N GLU A 125 29.21 -19.07 4.59
CA GLU A 125 28.95 -17.88 5.41
C GLU A 125 28.18 -16.83 4.59
N GLY A 126 26.85 -16.87 4.71
CA GLY A 126 26.01 -15.67 4.67
C GLY A 126 26.19 -14.87 5.97
N PRO A 127 25.70 -13.62 6.05
CA PRO A 127 25.98 -12.72 7.17
C PRO A 127 25.68 -13.39 8.51
N GLU A 128 26.57 -13.16 9.48
CA GLU A 128 26.81 -13.98 10.67
C GLU A 128 25.55 -14.59 11.33
N PRO A 129 25.61 -15.88 11.70
CA PRO A 129 24.58 -16.51 12.52
C PRO A 129 24.68 -15.99 13.95
N GLU A 130 23.56 -15.47 14.48
CA GLU A 130 23.34 -15.48 15.92
C GLU A 130 23.51 -16.94 16.39
N GLU A 131 24.29 -17.14 17.45
CA GLU A 131 24.57 -18.44 18.07
C GLU A 131 23.28 -19.29 18.18
N GLN A 132 23.13 -20.29 17.33
CA GLN A 132 22.20 -21.38 17.58
C GLN A 132 23.00 -22.56 18.09
N ASP A 133 23.21 -22.54 19.41
CA ASP A 133 23.08 -23.75 20.21
C ASP A 133 21.99 -24.63 19.58
N PHE A 134 22.20 -25.94 19.49
CA PHE A 134 21.07 -26.86 19.34
C PHE A 134 20.25 -26.77 20.64
N VAL A 135 19.44 -25.72 20.76
CA VAL A 135 18.53 -25.57 21.87
C VAL A 135 17.41 -26.56 21.58
N VAL A 136 17.36 -27.62 22.37
CA VAL A 136 16.16 -28.47 22.52
C VAL A 136 14.92 -27.60 22.79
N ASP A 137 15.14 -26.34 23.19
CA ASP A 137 14.13 -25.33 23.38
C ASP A 137 13.67 -24.59 22.11
N GLU A 138 14.24 -24.68 20.90
CA GLU A 138 13.74 -23.84 19.77
C GLU A 138 12.29 -24.17 19.34
N PRO A 139 11.89 -25.46 19.22
CA PRO A 139 10.47 -25.82 19.09
C PRO A 139 9.65 -25.41 20.32
N PHE A 140 10.24 -25.43 21.51
CA PHE A 140 9.59 -25.05 22.77
C PHE A 140 9.37 -23.53 22.86
N PHE A 141 10.36 -22.71 22.51
CA PHE A 141 10.32 -21.25 22.44
C PHE A 141 9.39 -20.80 21.31
N ARG A 142 9.40 -21.50 20.17
CA ARG A 142 8.41 -21.28 19.12
C ARG A 142 7.01 -21.58 19.63
N SER A 143 6.78 -22.75 20.23
CA SER A 143 5.49 -23.13 20.80
C SER A 143 5.03 -22.14 21.89
N LYS A 144 5.94 -21.73 22.77
CA LYS A 144 5.69 -20.74 23.83
C LYS A 144 5.37 -19.37 23.26
N ARG A 145 6.11 -18.92 22.23
CA ARG A 145 5.83 -17.67 21.50
C ARG A 145 4.47 -17.72 20.82
N GLU A 146 4.16 -18.82 20.14
CA GLU A 146 2.85 -19.04 19.53
C GLU A 146 1.73 -19.01 20.59
N GLU A 147 1.95 -19.62 21.76
CA GLU A 147 1.03 -19.57 22.89
C GLU A 147 0.81 -18.15 23.41
N GLU A 148 1.89 -17.40 23.64
CA GLU A 148 1.84 -16.00 24.10
C GLU A 148 1.06 -15.12 23.12
N LEU A 149 1.25 -15.33 21.81
CA LEU A 149 0.52 -14.65 20.76
C LEU A 149 -0.97 -15.00 20.74
N ILE A 150 -1.31 -16.28 20.96
CA ILE A 150 -2.70 -16.73 21.07
C ILE A 150 -3.38 -16.12 22.30
N LEU A 151 -2.70 -16.11 23.45
CA LEU A 151 -3.21 -15.49 24.67
C LEU A 151 -3.42 -13.99 24.48
N ARG A 152 -2.47 -13.30 23.82
CA ARG A 152 -2.62 -11.89 23.46
C ARG A 152 -3.81 -11.66 22.53
N TYR A 153 -4.01 -12.51 21.53
CA TYR A 153 -5.17 -12.45 20.65
C TYR A 153 -6.48 -12.59 21.44
N MET A 154 -6.55 -13.54 22.37
CA MET A 154 -7.73 -13.76 23.22
C MET A 154 -8.03 -12.57 24.14
N GLN A 155 -6.99 -11.90 24.65
CA GLN A 155 -7.13 -10.68 25.45
C GLN A 155 -7.71 -9.52 24.63
N VAL A 156 -7.23 -9.35 23.39
CA VAL A 156 -7.67 -8.25 22.51
C VAL A 156 -9.09 -8.49 21.98
N PHE A 157 -9.39 -9.70 21.52
CA PHE A 157 -10.68 -10.05 20.90
C PHE A 157 -11.57 -10.83 21.88
N GLN A 158 -11.75 -10.26 23.07
CA GLN A 158 -12.58 -10.85 24.11
C GLN A 158 -14.05 -10.50 23.91
N GLY A 159 -14.90 -11.53 23.88
CA GLY A 159 -16.35 -11.40 23.92
C GLY A 159 -16.93 -11.90 25.23
N ARG A 160 -18.15 -12.43 25.14
CA ARG A 160 -18.88 -13.07 26.22
C ARG A 160 -18.13 -14.28 26.79
N GLU A 161 -18.22 -14.45 28.10
CA GLU A 161 -17.36 -15.32 28.89
C GLU A 161 -17.81 -16.79 28.87
N ASP A 162 -19.11 -17.03 28.73
CA ASP A 162 -19.75 -18.34 28.84
C ASP A 162 -20.03 -19.02 27.49
N CYS A 163 -19.89 -18.31 26.37
CA CYS A 163 -20.16 -18.85 25.04
C CYS A 163 -19.49 -18.08 23.89
N PHE A 164 -19.32 -18.79 22.78
CA PHE A 164 -18.92 -18.26 21.48
C PHE A 164 -19.75 -18.95 20.38
N ALA A 165 -19.50 -18.66 19.11
CA ALA A 165 -20.19 -19.33 18.01
C ALA A 165 -19.22 -19.97 17.02
N ARG A 166 -19.61 -21.13 16.49
CA ARG A 166 -18.92 -21.82 15.39
C ARG A 166 -19.68 -21.62 14.09
N GLN A 167 -18.97 -21.24 13.03
CA GLN A 167 -19.56 -21.15 11.71
C GLN A 167 -19.74 -22.56 11.12
N TRP A 168 -20.90 -22.83 10.56
CA TRP A 168 -21.14 -23.97 9.68
C TRP A 168 -21.43 -23.46 8.27
N ALA A 169 -21.08 -24.25 7.26
CA ALA A 169 -21.38 -23.95 5.88
C ALA A 169 -21.78 -25.24 5.16
N ASP A 170 -22.90 -25.19 4.46
CA ASP A 170 -23.34 -26.21 3.53
C ASP A 170 -23.03 -25.74 2.11
N LYS A 171 -22.03 -26.38 1.49
CA LYS A 171 -21.59 -26.04 0.12
C LYS A 171 -22.63 -26.44 -0.93
N GLN A 172 -23.44 -27.46 -0.68
CA GLN A 172 -24.48 -27.92 -1.61
C GLN A 172 -25.68 -26.98 -1.57
N ALA A 173 -26.15 -26.62 -0.36
CA ALA A 173 -27.25 -25.69 -0.18
C ALA A 173 -26.85 -24.20 -0.38
N LYS A 174 -25.54 -23.90 -0.51
CA LYS A 174 -24.98 -22.53 -0.53
C LYS A 174 -25.42 -21.68 0.67
N THR A 175 -25.64 -22.33 1.81
CA THR A 175 -26.02 -21.68 3.06
C THR A 175 -24.87 -21.72 4.06
N SER A 176 -24.81 -20.73 4.92
CA SER A 176 -23.87 -20.73 6.04
C SER A 176 -24.53 -20.03 7.22
N GLY A 177 -24.12 -20.39 8.42
CA GLY A 177 -24.66 -19.82 9.64
C GLY A 177 -23.73 -20.03 10.82
N TYR A 178 -24.19 -19.65 11.99
CA TYR A 178 -23.46 -19.80 13.22
C TYR A 178 -24.28 -20.59 14.24
N VAL A 179 -23.62 -21.48 14.97
CA VAL A 179 -24.20 -22.23 16.08
C VAL A 179 -23.47 -21.86 17.38
N PRO A 180 -24.20 -21.51 18.46
CA PRO A 180 -23.58 -21.20 19.74
C PRO A 180 -22.93 -22.44 20.36
N VAL A 181 -21.76 -22.26 20.96
CA VAL A 181 -21.05 -23.25 21.76
C VAL A 181 -21.00 -22.71 23.18
N ARG A 182 -21.66 -23.41 24.11
CA ARG A 182 -21.86 -22.98 25.51
C ARG A 182 -20.71 -23.42 26.41
N LYS A 183 -19.53 -22.86 26.15
CA LYS A 183 -18.35 -22.95 27.02
C LYS A 183 -17.45 -21.72 26.76
N PRO A 184 -16.53 -21.39 27.67
CA PRO A 184 -15.49 -20.40 27.39
C PRO A 184 -14.64 -20.80 26.18
N ILE A 185 -14.22 -19.80 25.39
CA ILE A 185 -13.29 -20.03 24.29
C ILE A 185 -11.88 -20.32 24.84
N THR A 186 -11.18 -21.31 24.29
CA THR A 186 -9.85 -21.72 24.74
C THR A 186 -8.79 -21.52 23.64
N PRO A 187 -7.48 -21.57 23.96
CA PRO A 187 -6.42 -21.51 22.96
C PRO A 187 -6.59 -22.53 21.83
N THR A 188 -7.21 -23.68 22.10
CA THR A 188 -7.48 -24.73 21.10
C THR A 188 -8.40 -24.22 19.98
N GLU A 189 -9.52 -23.58 20.31
CA GLU A 189 -10.42 -23.01 19.29
C GLU A 189 -9.75 -21.87 18.51
N ILE A 190 -8.89 -21.09 19.16
CA ILE A 190 -8.15 -20.03 18.48
C ILE A 190 -7.14 -20.61 17.49
N ARG A 191 -6.40 -21.67 17.84
CA ARG A 191 -5.51 -22.37 16.88
C ARG A 191 -6.27 -22.92 15.68
N GLU A 192 -7.44 -23.52 15.91
CA GLU A 192 -8.31 -24.00 14.83
C GLU A 192 -8.85 -22.84 13.96
N HIS A 193 -9.12 -21.68 14.55
CA HIS A 193 -9.51 -20.46 13.84
C HIS A 193 -8.42 -19.97 12.89
N LEU A 194 -7.23 -19.77 13.46
CA LEU A 194 -6.07 -19.18 12.80
C LEU A 194 -5.53 -20.10 11.70
N SER A 195 -5.49 -21.41 11.94
CA SER A 195 -5.12 -22.40 10.92
C SER A 195 -6.17 -22.56 9.81
N GLY A 196 -7.36 -21.96 9.95
CA GLY A 196 -8.45 -22.11 9.00
C GLY A 196 -9.17 -23.45 9.05
N LEU A 197 -8.91 -24.29 10.07
CA LEU A 197 -9.61 -25.56 10.27
C LEU A 197 -11.08 -25.35 10.57
N LYS A 198 -11.40 -24.42 11.48
CA LYS A 198 -12.77 -23.99 11.80
C LYS A 198 -12.86 -22.46 11.79
N THR A 199 -14.05 -21.90 11.67
CA THR A 199 -14.26 -20.45 11.77
C THR A 199 -15.17 -20.18 12.96
N TYR A 200 -14.78 -19.20 13.78
CA TYR A 200 -15.44 -18.88 15.04
C TYR A 200 -15.84 -17.41 15.04
N GLY A 201 -16.80 -17.07 15.89
CA GLY A 201 -17.21 -15.72 16.18
C GLY A 201 -17.50 -15.54 17.66
N ILE A 202 -17.50 -14.30 18.12
CA ILE A 202 -17.72 -13.93 19.50
C ILE A 202 -18.99 -13.10 19.63
N TYR A 203 -19.71 -13.31 20.73
CA TYR A 203 -20.78 -12.41 21.15
C TYR A 203 -20.14 -11.25 21.92
N LEU A 204 -20.36 -10.01 21.50
CA LEU A 204 -19.58 -8.88 22.06
C LEU A 204 -19.96 -8.53 23.50
N LEU A 205 -21.24 -8.66 23.84
CA LEU A 205 -21.77 -8.32 25.16
C LEU A 205 -21.44 -9.41 26.17
N GLN A 206 -20.69 -9.02 27.19
CA GLN A 206 -20.45 -9.81 28.39
C GLN A 206 -21.73 -9.97 29.22
N THR A 207 -21.70 -10.90 30.16
CA THR A 207 -22.87 -11.21 31.01
C THR A 207 -23.41 -10.00 31.78
N ASP A 208 -22.55 -9.04 32.10
CA ASP A 208 -22.86 -7.76 32.75
C ASP A 208 -23.27 -6.64 31.77
N SER A 209 -23.43 -6.95 30.47
CA SER A 209 -23.70 -6.00 29.38
C SER A 209 -22.58 -5.01 29.06
N ARG A 210 -21.34 -5.26 29.50
CA ARG A 210 -20.15 -4.53 29.04
C ARG A 210 -19.51 -5.18 27.82
N VAL A 211 -18.56 -4.48 27.20
CA VAL A 211 -17.80 -4.96 26.05
C VAL A 211 -16.31 -4.68 26.23
N ARG A 212 -15.47 -5.63 25.81
CA ARG A 212 -14.01 -5.44 25.68
C ARG A 212 -13.60 -4.98 24.28
N VAL A 213 -14.49 -5.16 23.30
CA VAL A 213 -14.22 -4.77 21.92
C VAL A 213 -15.48 -4.24 21.24
N GLY A 214 -15.33 -3.16 20.48
CA GLY A 214 -16.34 -2.63 19.55
C GLY A 214 -15.91 -2.84 18.10
N VAL A 215 -16.88 -2.90 17.19
CA VAL A 215 -16.61 -3.09 15.76
C VAL A 215 -17.42 -2.12 14.93
N LEU A 216 -16.75 -1.39 14.04
CA LEU A 216 -17.38 -0.71 12.91
C LEU A 216 -17.17 -1.60 11.68
N ASP A 217 -18.25 -2.19 11.20
CA ASP A 217 -18.26 -3.06 10.03
C ASP A 217 -18.61 -2.25 8.79
N ALA A 218 -17.77 -2.36 7.75
CA ALA A 218 -17.91 -1.63 6.51
C ALA A 218 -18.01 -2.58 5.32
N ASP A 219 -19.24 -2.85 4.90
CA ASP A 219 -19.54 -3.80 3.84
C ASP A 219 -19.78 -3.12 2.50
N LEU A 220 -19.18 -3.66 1.43
CA LEU A 220 -19.43 -3.19 0.08
C LEU A 220 -20.85 -3.53 -0.37
N LYS A 221 -21.68 -2.51 -0.61
CA LYS A 221 -22.97 -2.64 -1.27
C LYS A 221 -22.74 -2.93 -2.76
N ILE A 222 -23.21 -4.09 -3.22
CA ILE A 222 -23.34 -4.34 -4.65
C ILE A 222 -24.55 -3.56 -5.14
N VAL A 223 -24.34 -2.50 -5.91
CA VAL A 223 -25.43 -1.83 -6.62
C VAL A 223 -26.01 -2.83 -7.62
N LYS A 224 -27.18 -3.40 -7.30
CA LYS A 224 -27.89 -4.31 -8.23
C LYS A 224 -28.28 -3.51 -9.46
N GLY A 225 -27.79 -3.94 -10.63
CA GLY A 225 -28.22 -3.41 -11.92
C GLY A 225 -27.71 -2.00 -12.24
N LYS A 226 -26.42 -1.89 -12.58
CA LYS A 226 -25.88 -1.13 -13.74
C LYS A 226 -24.38 -0.86 -13.55
N ASP A 227 -23.63 -1.28 -14.55
CA ASP A 227 -22.28 -0.87 -14.91
C ASP A 227 -21.10 -1.40 -14.06
N THR A 228 -20.60 -2.58 -14.43
CA THR A 228 -19.25 -3.08 -14.08
C THR A 228 -18.17 -2.44 -14.96
N SER A 229 -18.35 -1.18 -15.35
CA SER A 229 -17.36 -0.43 -16.12
C SER A 229 -16.14 -0.12 -15.24
N GLY A 230 -14.96 0.01 -15.85
CA GLY A 230 -13.72 0.33 -15.13
C GLY A 230 -13.81 1.61 -14.29
N THR A 231 -14.71 2.53 -14.65
CA THR A 231 -14.98 3.76 -13.91
C THR A 231 -15.60 3.51 -12.54
N VAL A 232 -16.61 2.64 -12.44
CA VAL A 232 -17.28 2.29 -11.17
C VAL A 232 -16.31 1.57 -10.24
N ILE A 233 -15.50 0.64 -10.79
CA ILE A 233 -14.44 -0.05 -10.03
C ILE A 233 -13.42 0.97 -9.50
N GLY A 234 -13.00 1.94 -10.32
CA GLY A 234 -12.10 3.01 -9.89
C GLY A 234 -12.68 3.89 -8.79
N GLN A 235 -13.98 4.20 -8.84
CA GLN A 235 -14.67 4.96 -7.80
C GLN A 235 -14.77 4.19 -6.49
N ALA A 236 -15.17 2.93 -6.54
CA ALA A 236 -15.24 2.07 -5.36
C ALA A 236 -13.85 1.89 -4.70
N ARG A 237 -12.78 1.78 -5.50
CA ARG A 237 -11.40 1.75 -4.98
C ARG A 237 -11.01 3.05 -4.28
N ARG A 238 -11.33 4.21 -4.86
CA ARG A 238 -11.08 5.52 -4.23
C ARG A 238 -11.89 5.71 -2.96
N GLU A 239 -13.16 5.30 -2.95
CA GLU A 239 -14.00 5.37 -1.75
C GLU A 239 -13.51 4.42 -0.66
N ARG A 240 -13.06 3.21 -1.02
CA ARG A 240 -12.39 2.30 -0.09
C ARG A 240 -11.18 2.99 0.57
N ASP A 241 -10.29 3.57 -0.22
CA ASP A 241 -9.09 4.23 0.31
C ASP A 241 -9.48 5.39 1.25
N TYR A 242 -10.48 6.19 0.87
CA TYR A 242 -11.06 7.23 1.73
C TYR A 242 -11.63 6.67 3.02
N LEU A 243 -12.44 5.61 2.95
CA LEU A 243 -13.03 4.94 4.12
C LEU A 243 -11.94 4.46 5.09
N LEU A 244 -10.91 3.76 4.58
CA LEU A 244 -9.82 3.23 5.41
C LEU A 244 -9.05 4.36 6.11
N GLU A 245 -8.68 5.42 5.38
CA GLU A 245 -7.92 6.54 5.94
C GLU A 245 -8.77 7.39 6.90
N ARG A 246 -9.98 7.75 6.48
CA ARG A 246 -10.82 8.68 7.23
C ARG A 246 -11.38 8.07 8.51
N THR A 247 -11.73 6.79 8.49
CA THR A 247 -12.19 6.08 9.70
C THR A 247 -11.10 6.07 10.77
N VAL A 248 -9.85 5.76 10.39
CA VAL A 248 -8.71 5.76 11.32
C VAL A 248 -8.45 7.16 11.87
N ALA A 249 -8.51 8.19 11.03
CA ALA A 249 -8.35 9.58 11.47
C ALA A 249 -9.43 9.99 12.48
N LEU A 250 -10.71 9.79 12.15
CA LEU A 250 -11.84 10.13 13.02
C LEU A 250 -11.83 9.35 14.33
N ALA A 251 -11.43 8.07 14.29
CA ALA A 251 -11.28 7.27 15.50
C ALA A 251 -10.24 7.85 16.45
N ARG A 252 -9.05 8.17 15.93
CA ARG A 252 -7.96 8.73 16.73
C ARG A 252 -8.27 10.12 17.29
N GLU A 253 -9.05 10.93 16.56
CA GLU A 253 -9.59 12.20 17.07
C GLU A 253 -10.43 12.01 18.34
N ASP A 254 -11.13 10.88 18.46
CA ASP A 254 -11.99 10.51 19.59
C ASP A 254 -11.26 9.64 20.66
N GLY A 255 -9.93 9.47 20.55
CA GLY A 255 -9.12 8.65 21.47
C GLY A 255 -9.22 7.14 21.24
N LEU A 256 -9.74 6.73 20.08
CA LEU A 256 -9.91 5.33 19.70
C LEU A 256 -8.79 4.88 18.75
N GLU A 257 -8.31 3.65 18.94
CA GLU A 257 -7.21 3.05 18.17
C GLU A 257 -7.73 1.82 17.42
N PRO A 258 -8.10 1.95 16.13
CA PRO A 258 -8.67 0.86 15.35
C PRO A 258 -7.61 -0.14 14.87
N ILE A 259 -7.92 -1.44 14.96
CA ILE A 259 -7.28 -2.51 14.19
C ILE A 259 -8.11 -2.73 12.93
N VAL A 260 -7.51 -2.48 11.77
CA VAL A 260 -8.22 -2.59 10.49
C VAL A 260 -8.04 -4.01 9.93
N GLU A 261 -9.13 -4.72 9.70
CA GLU A 261 -9.17 -6.07 9.13
C GLU A 261 -9.88 -6.05 7.78
N PHE A 262 -9.31 -6.66 6.75
CA PHE A 262 -10.10 -7.15 5.62
C PHE A 262 -10.82 -8.43 6.02
N SER A 263 -12.16 -8.44 5.99
CA SER A 263 -12.98 -9.50 6.58
C SER A 263 -12.92 -10.87 5.87
N GLY A 264 -12.17 -10.96 4.76
CA GLY A 264 -12.14 -12.12 3.87
C GLY A 264 -13.30 -12.16 2.87
N GLY A 265 -14.26 -11.24 2.98
CA GLY A 265 -15.40 -11.09 2.09
C GLY A 265 -15.24 -9.92 1.12
N LYS A 266 -16.17 -8.97 1.22
CA LYS A 266 -16.19 -7.73 0.41
C LYS A 266 -16.08 -6.47 1.28
N GLY A 267 -15.81 -6.63 2.58
CA GLY A 267 -15.84 -5.54 3.56
C GLY A 267 -14.60 -5.48 4.45
N TYR A 268 -14.63 -4.51 5.35
CA TYR A 268 -13.57 -4.23 6.32
C TYR A 268 -14.17 -4.11 7.71
N HIS A 269 -13.51 -4.68 8.71
CA HIS A 269 -13.84 -4.44 10.11
C HIS A 269 -12.81 -3.50 10.72
N PHE A 270 -13.28 -2.51 11.47
CA PHE A 270 -12.45 -1.69 12.34
C PHE A 270 -12.73 -2.11 13.77
N TRP A 271 -11.78 -2.80 14.39
CA TRP A 271 -11.88 -3.31 15.76
C TRP A 271 -11.31 -2.29 16.75
N PHE A 272 -12.04 -2.04 17.82
CA PHE A 272 -11.65 -1.10 18.87
C PHE A 272 -11.59 -1.85 20.20
N ALA A 273 -10.38 -2.26 20.60
CA ALA A 273 -10.16 -3.00 21.83
C ALA A 273 -9.97 -2.06 23.03
N PHE A 274 -10.47 -2.45 24.19
CA PHE A 274 -10.36 -1.72 25.44
C PHE A 274 -9.68 -2.60 26.50
N GLU A 275 -8.79 -2.03 27.29
CA GLU A 275 -8.09 -2.75 28.36
C GLU A 275 -9.08 -3.23 29.43
N GLU A 276 -9.91 -2.30 29.92
CA GLU A 276 -11.00 -2.57 30.85
C GLU A 276 -12.36 -2.61 30.12
N PRO A 277 -13.32 -3.43 30.59
CA PRO A 277 -14.62 -3.53 29.95
C PRO A 277 -15.40 -2.22 30.04
N GLN A 278 -15.94 -1.80 28.89
CA GLN A 278 -16.66 -0.53 28.74
C GLN A 278 -18.17 -0.77 28.63
N GLU A 279 -18.96 0.21 29.07
CA GLU A 279 -20.41 0.23 28.87
C GLU A 279 -20.74 0.18 27.37
N ALA A 280 -21.55 -0.80 26.95
CA ALA A 280 -21.89 -1.02 25.54
C ALA A 280 -22.48 0.23 24.87
N ALA A 281 -23.33 0.97 25.59
CA ALA A 281 -23.92 2.22 25.13
C ALA A 281 -22.87 3.29 24.80
N ARG A 282 -21.80 3.41 25.61
CA ARG A 282 -20.74 4.41 25.38
C ARG A 282 -19.93 4.06 24.13
N VAL A 283 -19.57 2.79 23.97
CA VAL A 283 -18.85 2.29 22.78
C VAL A 283 -19.71 2.50 21.53
N ARG A 284 -20.96 2.05 21.55
CA ARG A 284 -21.90 2.22 20.43
C ARG A 284 -22.11 3.69 20.08
N GLY A 285 -22.24 4.57 21.06
CA GLY A 285 -22.35 6.01 20.85
C GLY A 285 -21.10 6.62 20.20
N ALA A 286 -19.91 6.20 20.62
CA ALA A 286 -18.65 6.66 20.03
C ALA A 286 -18.50 6.22 18.57
N LEU A 287 -18.68 4.93 18.31
CA LEU A 287 -18.60 4.38 16.94
C LEU A 287 -19.72 4.92 16.04
N GLY A 288 -20.91 5.17 16.62
CA GLY A 288 -22.04 5.81 15.94
C GLY A 288 -21.72 7.21 15.42
N ARG A 289 -20.99 8.03 16.19
CA ARG A 289 -20.54 9.35 15.73
C ARG A 289 -19.60 9.26 14.53
N ILE A 290 -18.66 8.31 14.56
CA ILE A 290 -17.74 8.07 13.43
C ILE A 290 -18.55 7.65 12.20
N ALA A 291 -19.45 6.67 12.35
CA ALA A 291 -20.29 6.19 11.27
C ALA A 291 -21.17 7.31 10.69
N GLN A 292 -21.76 8.15 11.54
CA GLN A 292 -22.61 9.27 11.11
C GLN A 292 -21.83 10.31 10.30
N ARG A 293 -20.59 10.64 10.70
CA ARG A 293 -19.72 11.57 9.95
C ARG A 293 -19.34 11.03 8.57
N LEU A 294 -19.25 9.71 8.41
CA LEU A 294 -18.88 9.06 7.15
C LEU A 294 -20.09 8.78 6.25
N LYS A 295 -21.29 8.58 6.82
CA LYS A 295 -22.48 8.11 6.10
C LYS A 295 -22.83 8.94 4.86
N GLY A 296 -22.64 10.26 4.91
CA GLY A 296 -22.90 11.16 3.78
C GLY A 296 -21.88 11.07 2.65
N ASP A 297 -20.68 10.56 2.92
CA ASP A 297 -19.57 10.50 1.97
C ASP A 297 -19.45 9.14 1.25
N LEU A 298 -20.18 8.13 1.71
CA LEU A 298 -20.06 6.75 1.25
C LEU A 298 -21.25 6.34 0.37
N SER A 299 -20.96 5.94 -0.87
CA SER A 299 -21.94 5.48 -1.85
C SER A 299 -21.84 3.97 -2.11
N PHE A 300 -20.65 3.40 -1.93
CA PHE A 300 -20.35 1.98 -2.16
C PHE A 300 -20.29 1.17 -0.87
N PHE A 301 -20.05 1.79 0.28
CA PHE A 301 -19.95 1.08 1.56
C PHE A 301 -21.14 1.36 2.49
N GLN A 302 -21.63 0.31 3.15
CA GLN A 302 -22.54 0.39 4.28
C GLN A 302 -21.75 0.30 5.57
N LEU A 303 -22.03 1.18 6.53
CA LEU A 303 -21.47 1.06 7.87
C LEU A 303 -22.49 0.48 8.85
N GLU A 304 -22.08 -0.53 9.61
CA GLU A 304 -22.82 -1.07 10.75
C GLU A 304 -21.97 -0.98 12.03
N VAL A 305 -22.61 -0.62 13.14
CA VAL A 305 -21.94 -0.47 14.43
C VAL A 305 -22.30 -1.63 15.34
N PHE A 306 -21.28 -2.24 15.95
CA PHE A 306 -21.40 -3.28 16.96
C PHE A 306 -20.71 -2.85 18.26
N PRO A 307 -21.35 -3.05 19.43
CA PRO A 307 -22.61 -3.79 19.64
C PRO A 307 -23.86 -3.05 19.13
N LYS A 308 -24.86 -3.79 18.62
CA LYS A 308 -26.15 -3.20 18.13
C LYS A 308 -27.13 -2.84 19.26
N GLN A 309 -26.85 -3.29 20.49
CA GLN A 309 -27.73 -3.16 21.64
C GLN A 309 -26.92 -2.79 22.89
N ASP A 310 -27.56 -2.03 23.77
CA ASP A 310 -26.90 -1.45 24.95
C ASP A 310 -26.91 -2.39 26.15
N LYS A 311 -27.86 -3.36 26.18
CA LYS A 311 -28.04 -4.34 27.25
C LYS A 311 -28.44 -5.70 26.67
N LEU A 312 -28.22 -6.77 27.43
CA LEU A 312 -28.77 -8.08 27.14
C LEU A 312 -30.25 -8.15 27.56
N ALA A 313 -31.15 -8.46 26.61
CA ALA A 313 -32.60 -8.57 26.86
C ALA A 313 -33.02 -9.94 27.46
N GLY A 314 -32.14 -10.60 28.23
CA GLY A 314 -32.43 -11.83 28.98
C GLY A 314 -32.58 -13.14 28.20
N LYS A 315 -33.03 -13.13 26.92
CA LYS A 315 -33.30 -14.37 26.14
C LYS A 315 -32.33 -14.66 24.99
N GLY A 316 -31.24 -13.92 24.84
CA GLY A 316 -30.29 -14.08 23.72
C GLY A 316 -28.82 -13.89 24.09
N PHE A 317 -27.93 -14.37 23.23
CA PHE A 317 -26.47 -14.24 23.41
C PHE A 317 -25.92 -12.86 23.05
N GLY A 318 -26.72 -12.04 22.36
CA GLY A 318 -26.32 -10.74 21.82
C GLY A 318 -25.84 -10.84 20.38
N ASN A 319 -25.22 -9.76 19.89
CA ASN A 319 -24.78 -9.68 18.49
C ASN A 319 -23.45 -10.41 18.32
N LEU A 320 -23.39 -11.20 17.26
CA LEU A 320 -22.25 -12.02 16.89
C LEU A 320 -21.38 -11.31 15.85
N VAL A 321 -20.07 -11.36 16.03
CA VAL A 321 -19.09 -10.93 15.02
C VAL A 321 -18.09 -12.07 14.79
N LYS A 322 -17.73 -12.32 13.53
CA LYS A 322 -16.67 -13.28 13.17
C LYS A 322 -15.34 -12.82 13.77
N LEU A 323 -14.60 -13.72 14.40
CA LEU A 323 -13.24 -13.44 14.85
C LEU A 323 -12.31 -13.09 13.66
N PRO A 324 -11.31 -12.21 13.85
CA PRO A 324 -10.39 -11.83 12.80
C PRO A 324 -9.34 -12.92 12.50
N LEU A 325 -8.70 -12.84 11.34
CA LEU A 325 -7.65 -13.75 10.87
C LEU A 325 -8.09 -15.20 10.56
N GLY A 326 -9.38 -15.52 10.63
CA GLY A 326 -9.93 -16.79 10.15
C GLY A 326 -10.27 -16.82 8.67
N ILE A 327 -10.87 -17.93 8.21
CA ILE A 327 -11.38 -18.07 6.84
C ILE A 327 -12.86 -17.67 6.78
N HIS A 328 -13.20 -16.76 5.86
CA HIS A 328 -14.59 -16.43 5.56
C HIS A 328 -15.22 -17.55 4.71
N ARG A 329 -15.94 -18.49 5.34
CA ARG A 329 -16.36 -19.76 4.71
C ARG A 329 -17.21 -19.60 3.46
N ALA A 330 -18.06 -18.57 3.38
CA ALA A 330 -18.88 -18.33 2.20
C ALA A 330 -18.06 -17.79 1.00
N ALA A 331 -16.94 -17.10 1.26
CA ALA A 331 -16.07 -16.55 0.21
C ALA A 331 -14.82 -17.41 -0.06
N GLY A 332 -14.47 -18.30 0.88
CA GLY A 332 -13.28 -19.15 0.83
C GLY A 332 -11.96 -18.43 1.00
N LYS A 333 -11.95 -17.14 1.40
CA LYS A 333 -10.73 -16.33 1.53
C LYS A 333 -10.38 -16.07 3.00
N PRO A 334 -9.08 -15.98 3.34
CA PRO A 334 -8.63 -15.60 4.67
C PRO A 334 -8.86 -14.11 4.91
N SER A 335 -9.24 -13.76 6.14
CA SER A 335 -9.13 -12.39 6.65
C SER A 335 -7.71 -12.05 7.08
N TYR A 336 -7.35 -10.77 7.03
CA TYR A 336 -6.04 -10.26 7.45
C TYR A 336 -6.12 -8.80 7.88
N PHE A 337 -5.26 -8.39 8.80
CA PHE A 337 -5.07 -7.00 9.21
C PHE A 337 -4.37 -6.17 8.14
N LEU A 338 -4.63 -4.86 8.13
CA LEU A 338 -4.04 -3.90 7.22
C LEU A 338 -3.02 -3.00 7.94
N PRO A 339 -1.84 -2.75 7.33
CA PRO A 339 -1.34 -3.38 6.11
C PRO A 339 -1.07 -4.89 6.32
N ARG A 340 -1.18 -5.67 5.25
CA ARG A 340 -0.97 -7.12 5.33
C ARG A 340 0.51 -7.39 5.59
N ALA A 341 0.83 -7.99 6.73
CA ALA A 341 2.20 -8.37 7.05
C ALA A 341 2.73 -9.44 6.07
N GLU A 342 3.96 -9.24 5.60
CA GLU A 342 4.76 -10.25 4.91
C GLU A 342 5.30 -11.21 5.98
N GLY A 343 4.91 -12.49 5.94
CA GLY A 343 5.24 -13.46 7.01
C GLY A 343 4.08 -14.30 7.55
N GLY A 344 2.88 -14.18 6.96
CA GLY A 344 1.74 -15.06 7.29
C GLY A 344 1.00 -14.65 8.56
N ILE A 345 0.36 -15.62 9.22
CA ILE A 345 -0.56 -15.32 10.34
C ILE A 345 0.15 -14.94 11.63
N TRP A 346 1.27 -15.59 11.93
CA TRP A 346 2.04 -15.32 13.15
C TRP A 346 2.60 -13.90 13.18
N GLN A 347 3.08 -13.40 12.04
CA GLN A 347 3.52 -12.01 11.92
C GLN A 347 2.36 -11.01 12.09
N GLN A 348 1.15 -11.39 11.70
CA GLN A 348 -0.03 -10.56 11.97
C GLN A 348 -0.39 -10.55 13.47
N LEU A 349 -0.21 -11.66 14.18
CA LEU A 349 -0.41 -11.68 15.63
C LEU A 349 0.66 -10.87 16.37
N GLU A 350 1.89 -10.83 15.88
CA GLU A 350 2.95 -9.99 16.46
C GLU A 350 2.58 -8.50 16.47
N SER A 351 1.81 -8.04 15.48
CA SER A 351 1.31 -6.66 15.46
C SER A 351 0.42 -6.30 16.67
N LEU A 352 -0.09 -7.29 17.40
CA LEU A 352 -0.92 -7.09 18.59
C LEU A 352 -0.11 -6.84 19.87
N LYS A 353 1.19 -7.16 19.92
CA LYS A 353 2.03 -6.97 21.12
C LYS A 353 2.17 -5.49 21.50
N GLY A 354 2.36 -4.63 20.51
CA GLY A 354 2.48 -3.17 20.68
C GLY A 354 1.15 -2.40 20.55
N LEU A 355 0.02 -3.11 20.57
CA LEU A 355 -1.28 -2.49 20.36
C LEU A 355 -1.63 -1.52 21.50
N LYS A 356 -2.02 -0.30 21.13
CA LYS A 356 -2.62 0.68 22.03
C LYS A 356 -4.11 0.39 22.18
N TYR A 357 -4.58 0.29 23.42
CA TYR A 357 -6.00 0.18 23.70
C TYR A 357 -6.71 1.52 23.48
N SER A 358 -7.96 1.45 23.02
CA SER A 358 -8.83 2.60 22.85
C SER A 358 -9.23 3.18 24.21
N THR A 359 -9.36 4.50 24.28
CA THR A 359 -9.84 5.18 25.49
C THR A 359 -11.08 6.00 25.14
N LEU A 360 -12.18 5.75 25.86
CA LEU A 360 -13.38 6.57 25.71
C LEU A 360 -13.23 7.86 26.50
N CYS A 361 -13.15 9.01 25.83
CA CYS A 361 -13.18 10.30 26.51
C CYS A 361 -14.41 10.41 27.44
N ALA A 362 -14.19 10.89 28.66
CA ALA A 362 -15.25 11.26 29.58
C ALA A 362 -15.81 12.63 29.17
N GLY A 363 -16.98 12.65 28.55
CA GLY A 363 -17.69 13.88 28.24
C GLY A 363 -19.09 13.59 27.70
N PRO A 364 -20.08 14.45 27.98
CA PRO A 364 -21.39 14.34 27.35
C PRO A 364 -21.21 14.40 25.83
N ALA A 365 -22.12 13.75 25.11
CA ALA A 365 -22.19 13.79 23.66
C ALA A 365 -21.98 15.25 23.19
N ARG A 366 -20.82 15.53 22.60
CA ARG A 366 -20.55 16.86 22.07
C ARG A 366 -21.58 17.11 20.99
N ASP A 367 -22.50 18.02 21.30
CA ASP A 367 -23.49 18.51 20.38
C ASP A 367 -22.82 18.96 19.07
N THR A 368 -23.59 18.70 18.03
CA THR A 368 -23.40 19.02 16.63
C THR A 368 -22.84 20.42 16.40
N ALA A 369 -21.53 20.52 16.24
CA ALA A 369 -20.87 21.51 15.39
C ALA A 369 -19.54 20.93 14.94
N SER A 370 -19.50 20.43 13.70
CA SER A 370 -18.35 19.81 13.05
C SER A 370 -17.12 20.73 13.10
N LYS A 371 -16.20 20.45 14.02
CA LYS A 371 -14.78 20.73 13.85
C LYS A 371 -14.11 19.41 13.52
N VAL A 372 -13.75 19.22 12.26
CA VAL A 372 -12.82 18.16 11.86
C VAL A 372 -11.49 18.48 12.53
N LEU A 373 -11.05 17.67 13.49
CA LEU A 373 -9.75 17.85 14.11
C LEU A 373 -8.69 17.27 13.18
N LEU A 374 -8.09 18.12 12.36
CA LEU A 374 -7.01 17.79 11.45
C LEU A 374 -5.82 17.19 12.24
N HIS A 375 -5.24 16.09 11.75
CA HIS A 375 -4.07 15.43 12.35
C HIS A 375 -2.94 16.46 12.62
N PRO A 376 -2.12 16.36 13.70
CA PRO A 376 -1.12 17.38 14.06
C PRO A 376 -0.22 17.83 12.89
N ARG A 377 0.34 16.88 12.14
CA ARG A 377 1.12 17.15 10.90
C ARG A 377 0.33 17.86 9.78
N GLN A 378 -0.98 17.67 9.72
CA GLN A 378 -1.87 18.34 8.76
C GLN A 378 -2.23 19.74 9.25
N SER A 379 -2.47 19.88 10.56
CA SER A 379 -2.69 21.18 11.22
C SER A 379 -1.48 22.10 11.10
N GLU A 380 -0.25 21.57 11.21
CA GLU A 380 0.99 22.33 10.99
C GLU A 380 1.14 22.83 9.55
N TRP A 381 0.90 21.97 8.55
CA TRP A 381 0.97 22.36 7.14
C TRP A 381 -0.15 23.33 6.72
N LEU A 382 -1.33 23.19 7.31
CA LEU A 382 -2.49 24.08 7.05
C LEU A 382 -2.46 25.37 7.88
N ALA A 383 -1.55 25.50 8.86
CA ALA A 383 -1.42 26.70 9.68
C ALA A 383 -1.31 28.00 8.84
N PRO A 384 -0.53 28.07 7.74
CA PRO A 384 -0.49 29.25 6.87
C PRO A 384 -1.67 29.38 5.87
N PHE A 385 -2.58 28.40 5.81
CA PHE A 385 -3.65 28.28 4.81
C PHE A 385 -5.02 28.05 5.47
N ALA A 386 -5.52 29.05 6.19
CA ALA A 386 -6.83 29.01 6.84
C ALA A 386 -7.97 28.70 5.85
N GLU A 387 -7.82 29.12 4.59
CA GLU A 387 -8.80 28.89 3.53
C GLU A 387 -8.95 27.40 3.19
N LEU A 388 -7.83 26.69 3.08
CA LEU A 388 -7.85 25.25 2.80
C LEU A 388 -8.42 24.47 3.99
N LYS A 389 -8.05 24.87 5.21
CA LYS A 389 -8.60 24.29 6.44
C LYS A 389 -10.11 24.38 6.49
N LEU A 390 -10.68 25.56 6.23
CA LEU A 390 -12.12 25.75 6.20
C LEU A 390 -12.80 24.87 5.13
N LEU A 391 -12.23 24.80 3.93
CA LEU A 391 -12.78 24.00 2.84
C LEU A 391 -12.75 22.49 3.15
N ILE A 392 -11.71 21.99 3.81
CA ILE A 392 -11.65 20.59 4.27
C ILE A 392 -12.73 20.32 5.33
N GLU A 393 -12.95 21.26 6.24
CA GLU A 393 -13.93 21.14 7.32
C GLU A 393 -15.38 21.21 6.84
N LYS A 394 -15.65 22.02 5.80
CA LYS A 394 -17.02 22.37 5.38
C LYS A 394 -17.46 21.78 4.04
N CYS A 395 -16.53 21.41 3.16
CA CYS A 395 -16.85 20.89 1.83
C CYS A 395 -16.21 19.51 1.61
N PRO A 396 -16.97 18.40 1.76
CA PRO A 396 -16.44 17.05 1.57
C PRO A 396 -15.84 16.81 0.17
N ALA A 397 -16.45 17.37 -0.86
CA ALA A 397 -15.97 17.26 -2.24
C ALA A 397 -14.56 17.86 -2.43
N LEU A 398 -14.32 19.08 -1.92
CA LEU A 398 -13.01 19.73 -2.00
C LEU A 398 -12.03 19.15 -0.98
N GLY A 399 -12.49 18.78 0.22
CA GLY A 399 -11.67 18.11 1.22
C GLY A 399 -11.00 16.85 0.66
N ARG A 400 -11.75 16.03 -0.10
CA ARG A 400 -11.21 14.85 -0.78
C ARG A 400 -10.08 15.19 -1.76
N ILE A 401 -10.26 16.20 -2.60
CA ILE A 401 -9.25 16.62 -3.59
C ILE A 401 -8.01 17.18 -2.88
N ILE A 402 -8.21 18.06 -1.89
CA ILE A 402 -7.11 18.68 -1.13
C ILE A 402 -6.27 17.62 -0.39
N MET A 403 -6.92 16.61 0.20
CA MET A 403 -6.21 15.50 0.84
C MET A 403 -5.47 14.61 -0.16
N ALA A 404 -6.02 14.38 -1.36
CA ALA A 404 -5.34 13.64 -2.42
C ALA A 404 -4.03 14.32 -2.84
N CYS A 405 -4.04 15.66 -3.00
CA CYS A 405 -2.84 16.44 -3.32
C CYS A 405 -1.72 16.28 -2.27
N ARG A 406 -2.08 16.16 -0.99
CA ARG A 406 -1.10 16.05 0.11
C ARG A 406 -0.41 14.69 0.14
N ASN A 407 -1.14 13.63 -0.16
CA ASN A 407 -0.64 12.25 -0.14
C ASN A 407 0.16 11.89 -1.41
N SER A 408 0.65 12.89 -2.16
CA SER A 408 1.40 12.75 -3.41
C SER A 408 0.72 11.87 -4.46
N LYS A 409 -0.62 11.83 -4.45
CA LYS A 409 -1.39 11.13 -5.48
C LYS A 409 -1.51 12.03 -6.71
N SER A 410 -1.49 11.43 -7.90
CA SER A 410 -1.79 12.15 -9.13
C SER A 410 -3.25 12.61 -9.14
N LEU A 411 -3.51 13.79 -9.70
CA LEU A 411 -4.87 14.31 -9.90
C LEU A 411 -5.38 13.95 -11.27
N GLY A 412 -6.64 13.52 -11.35
CA GLY A 412 -7.32 13.39 -12.64
C GLY A 412 -7.65 14.76 -13.24
N VAL A 413 -7.78 14.82 -14.57
CA VAL A 413 -8.16 16.04 -15.32
C VAL A 413 -9.41 16.74 -14.75
N ARG A 414 -10.37 15.97 -14.22
CA ARG A 414 -11.59 16.51 -13.60
C ARG A 414 -11.32 17.16 -12.25
N GLU A 415 -10.44 16.57 -11.43
CA GLU A 415 -10.08 17.08 -10.11
C GLU A 415 -9.22 18.34 -10.25
N GLU A 416 -8.28 18.35 -11.20
CA GLU A 416 -7.54 19.56 -11.58
C GLU A 416 -8.51 20.67 -11.99
N LYS A 417 -9.45 20.38 -12.90
CA LYS A 417 -10.45 21.36 -13.33
C LYS A 417 -11.24 21.93 -12.15
N ILE A 418 -11.67 21.09 -11.21
CA ILE A 418 -12.39 21.54 -10.01
C ILE A 418 -11.50 22.45 -9.17
N LEU A 419 -10.24 22.07 -8.93
CA LEU A 419 -9.30 22.83 -8.12
C LEU A 419 -9.03 24.22 -8.71
N PHE A 420 -8.68 24.29 -10.00
CA PHE A 420 -8.47 25.57 -10.70
C PHE A 420 -9.75 26.41 -10.77
N SER A 421 -10.90 25.80 -11.04
CA SER A 421 -12.19 26.53 -11.15
C SER A 421 -12.87 26.79 -9.80
N THR A 422 -12.22 26.53 -8.66
CA THR A 422 -12.74 26.87 -7.33
C THR A 422 -11.69 27.60 -6.50
N ILE A 423 -10.61 26.93 -6.10
CA ILE A 423 -9.55 27.49 -5.25
C ILE A 423 -8.84 28.65 -5.97
N GLY A 424 -8.70 28.57 -7.28
CA GLY A 424 -8.12 29.65 -8.08
C GLY A 424 -8.87 30.99 -8.01
N PHE A 425 -10.14 31.01 -7.57
CA PHE A 425 -10.94 32.23 -7.41
C PHE A 425 -10.75 32.92 -6.04
N LEU A 426 -10.05 32.28 -5.10
CA LEU A 426 -9.74 32.91 -3.82
C LEU A 426 -8.70 34.03 -4.00
N LYS A 427 -8.69 35.02 -3.10
CA LYS A 427 -7.69 36.11 -3.10
C LYS A 427 -6.24 35.59 -3.15
N ARG A 428 -5.96 34.52 -2.39
CA ARG A 428 -4.67 33.80 -2.38
C ARG A 428 -4.64 32.59 -3.32
N GLY A 429 -5.54 32.51 -4.30
CA GLY A 429 -5.75 31.33 -5.15
C GLY A 429 -4.49 30.81 -5.83
N LYS A 430 -3.60 31.71 -6.27
CA LYS A 430 -2.28 31.33 -6.81
C LYS A 430 -1.42 30.60 -5.76
N THR A 431 -1.19 31.23 -4.61
CA THR A 431 -0.41 30.65 -3.52
C THR A 431 -0.99 29.31 -3.05
N LEU A 432 -2.31 29.23 -2.90
CA LEU A 432 -3.01 28.02 -2.46
C LEU A 432 -2.88 26.88 -3.48
N THR A 433 -3.04 27.18 -4.77
CA THR A 433 -2.93 26.18 -5.85
C THR A 433 -1.51 25.61 -5.94
N HIS A 434 -0.47 26.45 -5.86
CA HIS A 434 0.92 25.97 -5.81
C HIS A 434 1.19 25.13 -4.56
N ALA A 435 0.71 25.55 -3.40
CA ALA A 435 0.89 24.81 -2.15
C ALA A 435 0.25 23.42 -2.18
N LEU A 436 -0.88 23.27 -2.89
CA LEU A 436 -1.54 21.99 -3.12
C LEU A 436 -0.78 21.14 -4.12
N MET A 437 -0.38 21.71 -5.26
CA MET A 437 0.16 20.93 -6.36
C MET A 437 1.63 20.55 -6.20
N GLN A 438 2.41 21.25 -5.37
CA GLN A 438 3.86 21.03 -5.23
C GLN A 438 4.30 19.59 -4.88
N ASN A 439 3.42 18.80 -4.25
CA ASN A 439 3.72 17.42 -3.83
C ASN A 439 3.26 16.36 -4.85
N ILE A 440 2.68 16.79 -5.98
CA ILE A 440 2.15 15.92 -7.02
C ILE A 440 3.25 15.67 -8.06
N PRO A 441 3.44 14.43 -8.55
CA PRO A 441 4.49 14.10 -9.52
C PRO A 441 4.44 14.96 -10.80
N GLU A 442 3.24 15.34 -11.25
CA GLU A 442 3.01 16.12 -12.48
C GLU A 442 3.09 17.65 -12.27
N TYR A 443 3.61 18.12 -11.13
CA TYR A 443 3.66 19.54 -10.82
C TYR A 443 4.62 20.32 -11.74
N ASN A 444 4.05 21.25 -12.51
CA ASN A 444 4.80 22.23 -13.27
C ASN A 444 4.36 23.66 -12.86
N PRO A 445 5.21 24.43 -12.16
CA PRO A 445 4.87 25.78 -11.70
C PRO A 445 4.40 26.72 -12.81
N HIS A 446 5.05 26.68 -13.98
CA HIS A 446 4.71 27.56 -15.11
C HIS A 446 3.35 27.21 -15.71
N LEU A 447 3.02 25.92 -15.79
CA LEU A 447 1.72 25.46 -16.28
C LEU A 447 0.59 25.85 -15.32
N VAL A 448 0.85 25.78 -14.01
CA VAL A 448 -0.11 26.23 -12.98
C VAL A 448 -0.37 27.73 -13.12
N ASP A 449 0.69 28.53 -13.25
CA ASP A 449 0.58 29.97 -13.46
C ASP A 449 -0.19 30.33 -14.73
N TYR A 450 0.10 29.61 -15.82
CA TYR A 450 -0.62 29.77 -17.08
C TYR A 450 -2.10 29.43 -16.95
N ARG A 451 -2.44 28.31 -16.30
CA ARG A 451 -3.85 27.91 -16.12
C ARG A 451 -4.62 28.89 -15.23
N LEU A 452 -3.99 29.44 -14.19
CA LEU A 452 -4.59 30.46 -13.34
C LEU A 452 -4.78 31.79 -14.08
N SER A 453 -3.85 32.19 -14.96
CA SER A 453 -4.00 33.41 -15.76
C SER A 453 -5.14 33.32 -16.78
N MET A 454 -5.44 32.11 -17.24
CA MET A 454 -6.53 31.76 -18.14
C MET A 454 -7.89 31.60 -17.43
N GLN A 455 -7.95 31.74 -16.11
CA GLN A 455 -9.19 31.61 -15.37
C GLN A 455 -10.16 32.77 -15.69
N ARG A 456 -11.40 32.43 -16.00
CA ARG A 456 -12.47 33.34 -16.41
C ARG A 456 -13.82 32.89 -15.81
N GLY A 457 -14.78 33.80 -15.76
CA GLY A 457 -16.15 33.51 -15.32
C GLY A 457 -16.28 33.39 -13.81
N THR A 458 -17.24 32.58 -13.35
CA THR A 458 -17.58 32.37 -11.93
C THR A 458 -17.04 31.03 -11.41
N PRO A 459 -16.90 30.86 -10.07
CA PRO A 459 -16.53 29.58 -9.47
C PRO A 459 -17.43 28.43 -9.89
N LEU A 460 -16.89 27.22 -9.88
CA LEU A 460 -17.61 26.02 -10.24
C LEU A 460 -18.67 25.66 -9.18
N GLY A 461 -19.92 25.49 -9.61
CA GLY A 461 -21.05 25.20 -8.72
C GLY A 461 -21.07 23.76 -8.20
N CYS A 462 -21.66 23.56 -7.03
CA CYS A 462 -21.78 22.26 -6.35
C CYS A 462 -22.40 21.19 -7.25
N ARG A 463 -23.44 21.51 -8.02
CA ARG A 463 -24.06 20.58 -8.97
C ARG A 463 -23.06 20.06 -10.02
N LYS A 464 -22.22 20.95 -10.56
CA LYS A 464 -21.22 20.56 -11.56
C LYS A 464 -20.05 19.81 -10.95
N ILE A 465 -19.62 20.18 -9.74
CA ILE A 465 -18.59 19.47 -8.98
C ILE A 465 -19.04 18.03 -8.69
N HIS A 466 -20.26 17.85 -8.16
CA HIS A 466 -20.81 16.53 -7.87
C HIS A 466 -20.96 15.70 -9.15
N SER A 467 -21.36 16.31 -10.27
CA SER A 467 -21.41 15.64 -11.58
C SER A 467 -20.02 15.24 -12.09
N LEU A 468 -18.99 16.06 -11.93
CA LEU A 468 -17.63 15.74 -12.39
C LEU A 468 -16.98 14.63 -11.54
N LEU A 469 -17.23 14.66 -10.23
CA LEU A 469 -16.74 13.67 -9.27
C LEU A 469 -17.65 12.44 -9.14
N ASN A 470 -18.82 12.47 -9.79
CA ASN A 470 -19.88 11.47 -9.65
C ASN A 470 -20.22 11.16 -8.17
N LEU A 471 -20.47 12.23 -7.40
CA LEU A 471 -20.86 12.12 -5.99
C LEU A 471 -22.38 11.96 -5.87
N SER A 472 -22.81 10.94 -5.13
CA SER A 472 -24.21 10.75 -4.71
C SER A 472 -24.39 11.12 -3.24
N MET A 473 -24.15 12.39 -2.94
CA MET A 473 -24.35 12.99 -1.62
C MET A 473 -25.07 14.33 -1.75
N ASP A 474 -25.70 14.76 -0.65
CA ASP A 474 -26.38 16.05 -0.57
C ASP A 474 -25.40 17.22 -0.74
N PHE A 475 -25.91 18.36 -1.23
CA PHE A 475 -25.11 19.58 -1.35
C PHE A 475 -24.81 20.15 0.03
N CYS A 476 -23.74 20.94 0.11
CA CYS A 476 -23.34 21.56 1.36
C CYS A 476 -24.41 22.55 1.85
N ASP A 477 -24.63 22.59 3.17
CA ASP A 477 -25.48 23.60 3.81
C ASP A 477 -24.71 24.92 3.91
N PHE A 478 -25.30 25.99 3.38
CA PHE A 478 -24.72 27.34 3.43
C PHE A 478 -25.51 28.21 4.39
N VAL A 479 -24.79 28.99 5.19
CA VAL A 479 -25.38 29.98 6.11
C VAL A 479 -26.23 30.99 5.33
N ASN A 480 -25.75 31.40 4.16
CA ASN A 480 -26.46 32.27 3.23
C ASN A 480 -26.73 31.51 1.92
N PRO A 481 -27.91 30.89 1.76
CA PRO A 481 -28.24 30.15 0.55
C PRO A 481 -28.34 31.09 -0.67
N ALA A 482 -27.64 30.74 -1.74
CA ALA A 482 -27.64 31.48 -3.00
C ALA A 482 -28.27 30.64 -4.13
N PRO A 483 -28.86 31.26 -5.18
CA PRO A 483 -29.41 30.54 -6.33
C PRO A 483 -28.38 29.66 -7.05
N TYR A 484 -27.10 29.99 -6.94
CA TYR A 484 -25.98 29.25 -7.49
C TYR A 484 -25.05 28.76 -6.37
N PRO A 485 -25.30 27.58 -5.79
CA PRO A 485 -24.49 27.05 -4.69
C PRO A 485 -23.10 26.64 -5.19
N HIS A 486 -22.05 27.11 -4.52
CA HIS A 486 -20.66 26.74 -4.79
C HIS A 486 -19.82 26.73 -3.50
N PRO A 487 -18.70 25.99 -3.44
CA PRO A 487 -17.95 25.80 -2.18
C PRO A 487 -17.44 27.09 -1.53
N LEU A 488 -17.15 28.12 -2.33
CA LEU A 488 -16.66 29.39 -1.78
C LEU A 488 -17.71 30.17 -0.96
N LEU A 489 -18.99 29.78 -0.99
CA LEU A 489 -20.02 30.34 -0.10
C LEU A 489 -19.83 29.92 1.37
N HIS A 490 -18.93 28.98 1.68
CA HIS A 490 -18.55 28.69 3.06
C HIS A 490 -17.73 29.82 3.70
N PHE A 491 -17.15 30.73 2.91
CA PHE A 491 -16.44 31.89 3.42
C PHE A 491 -17.44 33.03 3.70
N PRO A 492 -17.54 33.52 4.95
CA PRO A 492 -18.47 34.61 5.29
C PRO A 492 -18.20 35.90 4.50
N GLU A 493 -16.94 36.14 4.13
CA GLU A 493 -16.49 37.32 3.40
C GLU A 493 -16.56 37.17 1.86
N TRP A 494 -17.10 36.05 1.36
CA TRP A 494 -17.23 35.85 -0.08
C TRP A 494 -18.29 36.79 -0.66
N SER A 495 -17.85 37.77 -1.46
CA SER A 495 -18.72 38.63 -2.27
C SER A 495 -18.76 38.13 -3.72
N ALA A 496 -19.93 38.23 -4.36
CA ALA A 496 -20.11 37.91 -5.78
C ALA A 496 -19.15 38.70 -6.69
N ASP A 497 -18.69 39.88 -6.27
CA ASP A 497 -17.72 40.70 -7.00
C ASP A 497 -16.30 40.10 -7.01
N GLN A 498 -15.94 39.25 -6.02
CA GLN A 498 -14.65 38.54 -6.02
C GLN A 498 -14.63 37.35 -6.99
N GLY A 499 -15.82 36.87 -7.39
CA GLY A 499 -16.00 35.79 -8.35
C GLY A 499 -16.09 36.25 -9.80
N GLN A 500 -16.08 37.56 -10.07
CA GLN A 500 -16.00 38.09 -11.44
C GLN A 500 -14.53 38.07 -11.87
N GLY A 501 -14.11 36.99 -12.55
CA GLY A 501 -12.79 36.97 -13.18
C GLY A 501 -12.55 38.20 -14.05
N ARG A 502 -11.29 38.66 -14.12
CA ARG A 502 -10.81 39.76 -14.98
C ARG A 502 -11.61 39.77 -16.30
N ALA A 503 -12.44 40.80 -16.45
CA ALA A 503 -13.38 40.93 -17.55
C ALA A 503 -12.67 40.69 -18.89
N GLU A 504 -13.36 40.02 -19.82
CA GLU A 504 -12.91 39.80 -21.21
C GLU A 504 -12.53 41.09 -21.94
N ARG A 505 -12.99 42.23 -21.42
CA ARG A 505 -12.62 43.55 -21.92
C ARG A 505 -11.81 44.26 -20.87
N VAL A 506 -10.58 44.59 -21.24
CA VAL A 506 -9.88 45.72 -20.65
C VAL A 506 -10.86 46.90 -20.61
N SER A 507 -11.30 47.30 -19.42
CA SER A 507 -12.26 48.40 -19.26
C SER A 507 -11.59 49.77 -19.27
N ASN A 508 -10.26 49.82 -19.18
CA ASN A 508 -9.47 51.05 -19.18
C ASN A 508 -8.05 50.84 -19.74
N LEU A 509 -7.44 51.90 -20.27
CA LEU A 509 -6.12 51.83 -20.92
C LEU A 509 -5.03 51.22 -20.02
N GLN A 510 -5.08 51.50 -18.71
CA GLN A 510 -4.13 50.96 -17.74
C GLN A 510 -4.17 49.42 -17.68
N GLY A 511 -5.37 48.84 -17.66
CA GLY A 511 -5.55 47.39 -17.67
C GLY A 511 -5.03 46.72 -18.96
N ALA A 512 -5.08 47.42 -20.10
CA ALA A 512 -4.49 46.92 -21.36
C ALA A 512 -2.98 46.91 -21.28
N LEU A 513 -2.39 47.99 -20.77
CA LEU A 513 -0.94 48.14 -20.63
C LEU A 513 -0.37 47.10 -19.67
N ASP A 514 -1.05 46.83 -18.55
CA ASP A 514 -0.62 45.83 -17.58
C ASP A 514 -0.72 44.40 -18.13
N GLN A 515 -1.78 44.10 -18.89
CA GLN A 515 -1.94 42.81 -19.55
C GLN A 515 -0.89 42.60 -20.66
N LEU A 516 -0.58 43.64 -21.43
CA LEU A 516 0.47 43.61 -22.45
C LEU A 516 1.85 43.37 -21.82
N ARG A 517 2.16 44.06 -20.72
CA ARG A 517 3.41 43.87 -19.95
C ARG A 517 3.55 42.44 -19.42
N GLN A 518 2.47 41.84 -18.91
CA GLN A 518 2.49 40.44 -18.45
C GLN A 518 2.73 39.45 -19.59
N CYS A 519 2.11 39.66 -20.76
CA CYS A 519 2.34 38.82 -21.94
C CYS A 519 3.79 38.91 -22.43
N ILE A 520 4.35 40.13 -22.52
CA ILE A 520 5.73 40.36 -22.94
C ILE A 520 6.72 39.70 -21.96
N SER A 521 6.50 39.86 -20.65
CA SER A 521 7.34 39.22 -19.62
C SER A 521 7.31 37.69 -19.72
N THR A 522 6.15 37.12 -20.04
CA THR A 522 5.98 35.68 -20.23
C THR A 522 6.77 35.19 -21.44
N VAL A 523 6.73 35.91 -22.56
CA VAL A 523 7.47 35.56 -23.79
C VAL A 523 8.98 35.67 -23.59
N ILE A 524 9.45 36.69 -22.86
CA ILE A 524 10.89 36.88 -22.58
C ILE A 524 11.47 35.69 -21.80
N ARG A 525 10.70 35.07 -20.90
CA ARG A 525 11.13 33.89 -20.12
C ARG A 525 11.35 32.62 -20.94
N PHE A 526 10.84 32.56 -22.17
CA PHE A 526 11.04 31.42 -23.07
C PHE A 526 12.23 31.62 -24.04
N LEU A 527 12.97 32.73 -23.94
CA LEU A 527 14.18 32.96 -24.71
C LEU A 527 15.39 32.26 -24.06
N PRO A 528 16.29 31.65 -24.85
CA PRO A 528 17.47 30.96 -24.35
C PRO A 528 18.45 31.91 -23.63
N ASP A 529 19.12 31.39 -22.60
CA ASP A 529 20.00 32.15 -21.71
C ASP A 529 21.15 32.78 -22.51
N GLY A 530 21.19 34.12 -22.50
CA GLY A 530 22.08 34.94 -23.33
C GLY A 530 21.34 36.01 -24.15
N LYS A 531 20.04 35.82 -24.46
CA LYS A 531 19.18 36.86 -25.08
C LYS A 531 18.23 37.55 -24.10
N GLN A 532 18.11 37.03 -22.88
CA GLN A 532 17.29 37.64 -21.84
C GLN A 532 17.85 39.00 -21.40
N SER A 533 19.18 39.14 -21.28
CA SER A 533 19.86 40.36 -20.83
C SER A 533 19.67 41.58 -21.75
N ALA A 534 19.42 41.37 -23.05
CA ALA A 534 19.11 42.43 -24.00
C ALA A 534 17.74 43.11 -23.74
N PHE A 535 16.88 42.46 -22.95
CA PHE A 535 15.60 43.01 -22.48
C PHE A 535 15.58 43.31 -20.97
N SER A 536 16.66 42.97 -20.25
CA SER A 536 16.80 43.19 -18.80
C SER A 536 17.46 44.51 -18.43
N GLN A 537 18.02 45.24 -19.40
CA GLN A 537 18.71 46.52 -19.17
C GLN A 537 18.18 47.58 -20.12
N GLU A 538 16.96 48.01 -19.84
CA GLU A 538 16.39 49.36 -20.04
C GLU A 538 14.88 49.18 -19.97
N ASN A 539 14.29 49.65 -18.88
CA ASN A 539 12.86 49.65 -18.69
C ASN A 539 12.25 50.64 -19.71
N PRO A 540 11.47 50.19 -20.73
CA PRO A 540 10.90 51.11 -21.72
C PRO A 540 9.88 52.07 -21.09
N GLY A 541 9.44 51.78 -19.87
CA GLY A 541 8.59 52.65 -19.05
C GLY A 541 9.32 53.88 -18.55
N ASP A 542 10.58 53.76 -18.13
CA ASP A 542 11.30 54.87 -17.49
C ASP A 542 11.64 55.98 -18.50
N ARG A 543 12.02 55.60 -19.74
CA ARG A 543 12.28 56.56 -20.83
C ARG A 543 11.01 57.23 -21.38
N ALA A 544 9.85 56.60 -21.17
CA ALA A 544 8.54 57.17 -21.51
C ALA A 544 8.05 58.11 -20.41
N GLU A 545 8.29 57.78 -19.13
CA GLU A 545 7.98 58.63 -17.98
C GLU A 545 8.84 59.89 -17.95
N GLU A 546 10.14 59.79 -18.27
CA GLU A 546 11.05 60.93 -18.34
C GLU A 546 10.69 61.89 -19.48
N LYS A 547 10.31 61.36 -20.66
CA LYS A 547 9.79 62.16 -21.78
C LYS A 547 8.40 62.76 -21.51
N LEU A 548 7.54 62.05 -20.76
CA LEU A 548 6.23 62.57 -20.35
C LEU A 548 6.41 63.70 -19.32
N GLN A 549 7.34 63.55 -18.38
CA GLN A 549 7.70 64.59 -17.40
C GLN A 549 8.36 65.80 -18.07
N GLU A 550 9.26 65.62 -19.05
CA GLU A 550 9.80 66.73 -19.87
C GLU A 550 8.71 67.45 -20.68
N THR A 551 7.77 66.70 -21.24
CA THR A 551 6.66 67.27 -22.04
C THR A 551 5.66 68.03 -21.16
N ILE A 552 5.39 67.54 -19.95
CA ILE A 552 4.52 68.19 -18.96
C ILE A 552 5.20 69.42 -18.35
N SER A 553 6.51 69.36 -18.08
CA SER A 553 7.27 70.50 -17.54
C SER A 553 7.43 71.65 -18.55
N ASN A 554 7.58 71.34 -19.84
CA ASN A 554 7.65 72.31 -20.94
C ASN A 554 6.27 72.88 -21.38
N GLN A 555 5.16 72.34 -20.87
CA GLN A 555 3.81 72.88 -21.10
C GLN A 555 3.25 73.67 -19.91
N ILE A 556 3.94 73.63 -18.77
CA ILE A 556 3.55 74.33 -17.52
C ILE A 556 4.52 75.49 -17.19
N SER A 557 5.60 75.64 -17.95
CA SER A 557 6.42 76.87 -18.03
C SER A 557 6.08 77.60 -19.32
#